data_AF-A0AA37K049-F1
#
_entry.id   AF-A0AA37K049-F1
#
_cell.length_a   1.000
_cell.length_b   1.000
_cell.length_c   1.000
_cell.angle_alpha   90.00
_cell.angle_beta   90.00
_cell.angle_gamma   90.00
#
_symmetry.space_group_name_H-M   'P 1'
#
loop_
_entity.id
_entity.type
_entity.pdbx_description
1 polymer ?
#
loop_
_entity_poly.entity_id
_entity_poly.type
_entity_poly.pdbx_seq_one_letter_code
_entity_poly.pdbx_strand_id
1 'polypeptide(L)'
;MVEEFDLLEEVEVQFCDEECTESVWHGVNYSESLFCREKPKSELTVVIREEGMMYFLTADIKEFAGLCRKHGWYIVSHQRFSEAMEIGMCLMEAGKHAGWYSLGRSKEWNAMMRDVLNFTFEREKKMDFYPYETMFKGEVLIDGCRCHYLHDYYPTKIEKTDTHQKRVSNLIFRFKEGGHCGELVARILALCLKHAGFNGTKEDTVLIPIPASTRERQRKRFPVVCYYLSEWLGITDGFKAIWIEEDREQLKGKGKDKDILRNLQFTRRYIRGKNVVLLDDVLTTGESFRQLQRKMKQLGALSVIGVFLGKTVK
;
A
#
# COMPACT_ATOMS: atom_id res chain seq x y z
N MET A 1 43.97 18.23 7.43
CA MET A 1 42.83 17.88 8.28
C MET A 1 41.67 17.62 7.35
N VAL A 2 41.44 16.35 7.03
CA VAL A 2 40.28 15.87 6.30
C VAL A 2 39.37 15.33 7.39
N GLU A 3 38.18 15.90 7.54
CA GLU A 3 37.18 15.40 8.47
C GLU A 3 36.72 14.01 7.99
N GLU A 4 36.86 13.03 8.88
CA GLU A 4 36.42 11.65 8.68
C GLU A 4 34.91 11.61 8.43
N PHE A 5 34.53 10.92 7.35
CA PHE A 5 33.15 10.51 7.11
C PHE A 5 32.80 9.43 8.13
N ASP A 6 31.80 9.70 8.98
CA ASP A 6 31.12 8.65 9.75
C ASP A 6 30.39 7.71 8.78
N LEU A 7 31.05 6.60 8.45
CA LEU A 7 30.41 5.42 7.88
C LEU A 7 29.48 4.84 8.95
N LEU A 8 28.18 4.80 8.65
CA LEU A 8 27.23 3.97 9.39
C LEU A 8 27.74 2.52 9.33
N GLU A 9 28.17 1.97 10.46
CA GLU A 9 28.57 0.57 10.59
C GLU A 9 27.40 -0.34 10.15
N GLU A 10 27.59 -1.06 9.04
CA GLU A 10 26.76 -2.21 8.69
C GLU A 10 27.01 -3.30 9.75
N VAL A 11 26.06 -3.50 10.65
CA VAL A 11 26.13 -4.60 11.62
C VAL A 11 25.89 -5.91 10.87
N GLU A 12 26.97 -6.61 10.57
CA GLU A 12 26.98 -7.96 10.00
C GLU A 12 26.55 -8.98 11.07
N VAL A 13 25.44 -9.68 10.85
CA VAL A 13 24.99 -10.75 11.77
C VAL A 13 25.03 -12.10 11.04
N GLN A 14 25.99 -12.95 11.39
CA GLN A 14 26.10 -14.34 10.93
C GLN A 14 25.44 -15.29 11.93
N PHE A 15 24.76 -16.34 11.43
CA PHE A 15 24.26 -17.44 12.25
C PHE A 15 24.77 -18.78 11.72
N CYS A 16 25.49 -19.53 12.57
CA CYS A 16 25.78 -20.95 12.40
C CYS A 16 24.97 -21.72 13.44
N ASP A 17 24.33 -22.80 13.01
CA ASP A 17 23.34 -23.58 13.75
C ASP A 17 23.97 -24.64 14.67
N GLU A 18 25.10 -24.34 15.30
CA GLU A 18 25.73 -25.22 16.28
C GLU A 18 25.66 -24.57 17.66
N GLU A 19 25.02 -25.28 18.60
CA GLU A 19 24.88 -24.96 20.04
C GLU A 19 23.69 -24.08 20.44
N CYS A 20 22.50 -24.67 20.29
CA CYS A 20 21.31 -24.30 21.05
C CYS A 20 21.43 -24.74 22.53
N THR A 21 22.19 -24.01 23.35
CA THR A 21 22.06 -24.03 24.82
C THR A 21 22.45 -22.67 25.40
N GLU A 22 21.52 -22.10 26.15
CA GLU A 22 21.61 -20.83 26.89
C GLU A 22 21.53 -19.54 26.07
N SER A 23 20.34 -18.95 26.17
CA SER A 23 19.94 -17.62 25.72
C SER A 23 20.83 -16.50 26.28
N VAL A 24 21.67 -15.89 25.45
CA VAL A 24 22.10 -14.48 25.60
C VAL A 24 22.30 -13.83 24.23
N TRP A 25 21.43 -12.87 23.90
CA TRP A 25 21.58 -11.92 22.80
C TRP A 25 21.82 -10.54 23.40
N HIS A 26 22.87 -9.85 22.98
CA HIS A 26 22.88 -8.39 23.14
C HIS A 26 22.22 -7.76 21.91
N GLY A 27 20.93 -7.47 22.03
CA GLY A 27 20.30 -6.42 21.24
C GLY A 27 19.41 -6.80 20.06
N VAL A 28 18.78 -8.00 20.06
CA VAL A 28 17.39 -8.32 19.57
C VAL A 28 17.31 -9.73 18.95
N ASN A 29 16.41 -10.55 19.52
CA ASN A 29 15.99 -11.91 19.13
C ASN A 29 15.13 -11.97 17.84
N TYR A 30 15.63 -11.49 16.69
CA TYR A 30 14.75 -11.24 15.54
C TYR A 30 14.32 -12.50 14.75
N SER A 31 15.11 -13.58 14.75
CA SER A 31 14.80 -14.80 13.98
C SER A 31 13.60 -15.58 14.54
N GLU A 32 13.51 -15.69 15.87
CA GLU A 32 12.36 -16.28 16.55
C GLU A 32 11.13 -15.38 16.48
N SER A 33 11.28 -14.06 16.39
CA SER A 33 10.14 -13.15 16.23
C SER A 33 9.57 -13.14 14.80
N LEU A 34 10.44 -13.17 13.77
CA LEU A 34 10.02 -13.14 12.36
C LEU A 34 9.15 -14.36 12.02
N PHE A 35 9.52 -15.52 12.53
CA PHE A 35 8.81 -16.77 12.33
C PHE A 35 8.15 -17.29 13.63
N CYS A 36 7.76 -16.39 14.54
CA CYS A 36 7.23 -16.75 15.87
C CYS A 36 6.01 -17.66 15.85
N ARG A 37 5.20 -17.59 14.80
CA ARG A 37 4.00 -18.41 14.59
C ARG A 37 4.30 -19.74 13.89
N GLU A 38 5.24 -19.75 12.95
CA GLU A 38 5.63 -20.95 12.20
C GLU A 38 6.97 -20.70 11.51
N LYS A 39 7.89 -21.67 11.64
CA LYS A 39 9.20 -21.68 10.98
C LYS A 39 9.10 -22.33 9.59
N PRO A 40 9.88 -21.84 8.60
CA PRO A 40 10.01 -22.50 7.31
C PRO A 40 10.68 -23.87 7.48
N LYS A 41 10.24 -24.84 6.68
CA LYS A 41 10.77 -26.21 6.59
C LYS A 41 11.53 -26.41 5.29
N SER A 42 11.06 -25.80 4.21
CA SER A 42 11.76 -25.77 2.94
C SER A 42 12.79 -24.65 2.89
N GLU A 43 13.72 -24.80 1.96
CA GLU A 43 14.76 -23.82 1.68
C GLU A 43 14.15 -22.44 1.42
N LEU A 44 14.61 -21.44 2.17
CA LEU A 44 14.07 -20.08 2.12
C LEU A 44 15.17 -19.08 2.44
N THR A 45 15.42 -18.16 1.53
CA THR A 45 16.18 -16.94 1.82
C THR A 45 15.28 -15.73 1.65
N VAL A 46 15.29 -14.83 2.63
CA VAL A 46 14.61 -13.55 2.56
C VAL A 46 15.58 -12.42 2.90
N VAL A 47 15.43 -11.29 2.21
CA VAL A 47 16.13 -10.04 2.49
C VAL A 47 15.08 -8.99 2.79
N ILE A 48 15.10 -8.48 4.02
CA ILE A 48 14.16 -7.49 4.53
C ILE A 48 14.81 -6.12 4.40
N ARG A 49 14.03 -5.18 3.86
CA ARG A 49 14.41 -3.78 3.72
C ARG A 49 13.61 -2.93 4.69
N GLU A 50 14.13 -1.72 4.89
CA GLU A 50 13.36 -0.65 5.49
C GLU A 50 12.04 -0.45 4.74
N GLU A 51 11.04 0.13 5.41
CA GLU A 51 9.70 0.38 4.85
C GLU A 51 8.85 -0.89 4.60
N GLY A 52 9.31 -2.07 5.04
CA GLY A 52 8.49 -3.30 5.02
C GLY A 52 8.50 -4.04 3.69
N MET A 53 9.52 -3.83 2.85
CA MET A 53 9.77 -4.68 1.68
C MET A 53 10.61 -5.90 2.04
N MET A 54 10.30 -7.04 1.44
CA MET A 54 11.04 -8.29 1.63
C MET A 54 11.21 -9.01 0.29
N TYR A 55 12.44 -9.22 -0.15
CA TYR A 55 12.75 -10.07 -1.29
C TYR A 55 12.92 -11.51 -0.82
N PHE A 56 12.56 -12.48 -1.64
CA PHE A 56 12.66 -13.88 -1.24
C PHE A 56 13.08 -14.80 -2.38
N LEU A 57 13.74 -15.90 -1.99
CA LEU A 57 14.01 -17.09 -2.78
C LEU A 57 13.49 -18.29 -1.97
N THR A 58 12.60 -19.09 -2.54
CA THR A 58 12.01 -20.23 -1.84
C THR A 58 11.93 -21.48 -2.70
N ALA A 59 12.17 -22.63 -2.09
CA ALA A 59 12.02 -23.93 -2.74
C ALA A 59 10.56 -24.41 -2.78
N ASP A 60 9.69 -23.88 -1.93
CA ASP A 60 8.26 -24.19 -1.91
C ASP A 60 7.43 -22.91 -1.74
N ILE A 61 6.94 -22.40 -2.86
CA ILE A 61 6.09 -21.20 -2.88
C ILE A 61 4.77 -21.40 -2.13
N LYS A 62 4.23 -22.62 -2.07
CA LYS A 62 2.95 -22.90 -1.39
C LYS A 62 3.15 -22.85 0.12
N GLU A 63 4.25 -23.41 0.59
CA GLU A 63 4.67 -23.28 2.00
C GLU A 63 4.91 -21.81 2.34
N PHE A 64 5.70 -21.10 1.53
CA PHE A 64 6.02 -19.70 1.78
C PHE A 64 4.77 -18.80 1.77
N ALA A 65 3.83 -19.01 0.84
CA ALA A 65 2.54 -18.33 0.85
C ALA A 65 1.70 -18.68 2.10
N GLY A 66 1.85 -19.87 2.66
CA GLY A 66 1.30 -20.27 3.97
C GLY A 66 1.89 -19.43 5.11
N LEU A 67 3.21 -19.32 5.16
CA LEU A 67 3.94 -18.50 6.14
C LEU A 67 3.51 -17.03 6.04
N CYS A 68 3.50 -16.47 4.82
CA CYS A 68 3.05 -15.10 4.58
C CYS A 68 1.64 -14.86 5.15
N ARG A 69 0.68 -15.75 4.90
CA ARG A 69 -0.69 -15.62 5.44
C ARG A 69 -0.72 -15.65 6.97
N LYS A 70 0.08 -16.50 7.60
CA LYS A 70 0.13 -16.61 9.07
C LYS A 70 0.79 -15.40 9.71
N HIS A 71 1.75 -14.77 9.04
CA HIS A 71 2.51 -13.62 9.55
C HIS A 71 2.00 -12.27 9.03
N GLY A 72 0.92 -12.25 8.24
CA GLY A 72 0.36 -11.02 7.69
C GLY A 72 1.20 -10.41 6.56
N TRP A 73 2.11 -11.16 5.97
CA TRP A 73 2.90 -10.74 4.81
C TRP A 73 2.17 -11.04 3.50
N TYR A 74 2.58 -10.35 2.44
CA TYR A 74 1.92 -10.42 1.16
C TYR A 74 2.89 -10.51 -0.01
N ILE A 75 2.85 -11.62 -0.74
CA ILE A 75 3.65 -11.85 -1.96
C ILE A 75 3.10 -10.96 -3.09
N VAL A 76 3.88 -9.96 -3.49
CA VAL A 76 3.52 -8.99 -4.54
C VAL A 76 3.73 -9.58 -5.92
N SER A 77 4.86 -10.25 -6.12
CA SER A 77 5.15 -10.98 -7.35
C SER A 77 6.15 -12.08 -7.07
N HIS A 78 6.10 -13.12 -7.88
CA HIS A 78 7.08 -14.19 -7.88
C HIS A 78 7.17 -14.81 -9.27
N GLN A 79 8.29 -15.43 -9.56
CA GLN A 79 8.55 -16.14 -10.80
C GLN A 79 9.51 -17.28 -10.55
N ARG A 80 9.55 -18.22 -11.50
CA ARG A 80 10.52 -19.31 -11.46
C ARG A 80 11.94 -18.76 -11.62
N PHE A 81 12.81 -19.04 -10.65
CA PHE A 81 14.22 -18.67 -10.69
C PHE A 81 15.08 -19.81 -11.24
N SER A 82 14.80 -21.03 -10.78
CA SER A 82 15.45 -22.25 -11.25
C SER A 82 14.45 -23.40 -11.28
N GLU A 83 14.93 -24.61 -11.60
CA GLU A 83 14.06 -25.78 -11.53
C GLU A 83 13.53 -26.06 -10.12
N ALA A 84 14.29 -25.66 -9.10
CA ALA A 84 14.04 -25.95 -7.69
C ALA A 84 13.64 -24.73 -6.85
N MET A 85 13.64 -23.52 -7.41
CA MET A 85 13.43 -22.28 -6.64
C MET A 85 12.56 -21.26 -7.38
N GLU A 86 11.79 -20.52 -6.61
CA GLU A 86 11.08 -19.32 -7.03
C GLU A 86 11.64 -18.08 -6.35
N ILE A 87 11.72 -16.98 -7.10
CA ILE A 87 12.20 -15.68 -6.63
C ILE A 87 11.07 -14.67 -6.69
N GLY A 88 11.00 -13.77 -5.72
CA GLY A 88 9.95 -12.78 -5.69
C GLY A 88 10.15 -11.68 -4.67
N MET A 89 9.09 -10.90 -4.53
CA MET A 89 8.99 -9.79 -3.61
C MET A 89 7.70 -9.90 -2.80
N CYS A 90 7.79 -9.48 -1.55
CA CYS A 90 6.77 -9.55 -0.54
C CYS A 90 6.74 -8.23 0.24
N LEU A 91 5.56 -7.83 0.70
CA LEU A 91 5.38 -6.76 1.66
C LEU A 91 5.12 -7.37 3.05
N MET A 92 5.66 -6.76 4.09
CA MET A 92 5.46 -7.17 5.47
C MET A 92 4.93 -6.01 6.32
N GLU A 93 4.39 -6.35 7.49
CA GLU A 93 4.00 -5.36 8.50
C GLU A 93 5.25 -4.59 8.95
N ALA A 94 5.17 -3.26 8.94
CA ALA A 94 6.33 -2.37 8.98
C ALA A 94 7.30 -2.67 10.14
N GLY A 95 8.55 -3.02 9.78
CA GLY A 95 9.68 -2.98 10.70
C GLY A 95 10.60 -1.82 10.31
N LYS A 96 11.14 -1.08 11.27
CA LYS A 96 12.30 -0.20 11.05
C LYS A 96 13.60 -1.02 10.90
N HIS A 97 13.48 -2.21 10.33
CA HIS A 97 14.46 -3.28 10.45
C HIS A 97 14.83 -3.70 9.05
N ALA A 98 16.09 -3.45 8.67
CA ALA A 98 16.72 -4.10 7.54
C ALA A 98 17.46 -5.34 8.04
N GLY A 99 17.50 -6.39 7.22
CA GLY A 99 18.17 -7.63 7.59
C GLY A 99 17.92 -8.73 6.59
N TRP A 100 18.27 -9.95 6.96
CA TRP A 100 18.04 -11.13 6.11
C TRP A 100 17.88 -12.38 6.97
N TYR A 101 17.26 -13.39 6.38
CA TYR A 101 17.16 -14.72 6.95
C TYR A 101 17.42 -15.73 5.84
N SER A 102 18.21 -16.77 6.12
CA SER A 102 18.48 -17.85 5.19
C SER A 102 18.38 -19.19 5.89
N LEU A 103 17.46 -20.03 5.44
CA LEU A 103 17.40 -21.45 5.72
C LEU A 103 17.84 -22.19 4.46
N GLY A 104 19.04 -22.75 4.50
CA GLY A 104 19.62 -23.47 3.38
C GLY A 104 20.69 -24.44 3.82
N ARG A 105 21.38 -25.03 2.86
CA ARG A 105 22.18 -26.26 3.08
C ARG A 105 23.56 -26.00 3.66
N SER A 106 24.09 -24.80 3.46
CA SER A 106 25.38 -24.36 4.02
C SER A 106 25.43 -22.84 4.14
N LYS A 107 26.44 -22.34 4.87
CA LYS A 107 26.67 -20.90 5.04
C LYS A 107 27.02 -20.21 3.72
N GLU A 108 27.83 -20.85 2.89
CA GLU A 108 28.26 -20.37 1.57
C GLU A 108 27.07 -20.31 0.60
N TRP A 109 26.24 -21.35 0.63
CA TRP A 109 25.02 -21.39 -0.15
C TRP A 109 24.05 -20.27 0.25
N ASN A 110 23.86 -20.07 1.55
CA ASN A 110 23.04 -18.98 2.08
C ASN A 110 23.58 -17.60 1.65
N ALA A 111 24.90 -17.40 1.70
CA ALA A 111 25.53 -16.17 1.23
C ALA A 111 25.27 -15.94 -0.27
N MET A 112 25.45 -16.97 -1.09
CA MET A 112 25.18 -16.91 -2.52
C MET A 112 23.71 -16.55 -2.81
N MET A 113 22.75 -17.15 -2.10
CA MET A 113 21.32 -16.84 -2.29
C MET A 113 20.98 -15.39 -1.92
N ARG A 114 21.63 -14.82 -0.89
CA ARG A 114 21.47 -13.40 -0.55
C ARG A 114 22.06 -12.51 -1.63
N ASP A 115 23.24 -12.84 -2.14
CA ASP A 115 23.87 -12.09 -3.22
C ASP A 115 23.01 -12.12 -4.48
N VAL A 116 22.36 -13.24 -4.79
CA VAL A 116 21.38 -13.33 -5.88
C VAL A 116 20.22 -12.36 -5.67
N LEU A 117 19.64 -12.28 -4.47
CA LEU A 117 18.54 -11.35 -4.18
C LEU A 117 19.01 -9.90 -4.29
N ASN A 118 20.12 -9.56 -3.65
CA ASN A 118 20.71 -8.21 -3.71
C ASN A 118 21.04 -7.85 -5.17
N PHE A 119 21.65 -8.74 -5.92
CA PHE A 119 21.97 -8.50 -7.33
C PHE A 119 20.71 -8.35 -8.19
N THR A 120 19.72 -9.20 -8.01
CA THR A 120 18.52 -9.21 -8.85
C THR A 120 17.69 -7.95 -8.62
N PHE A 121 17.59 -7.49 -7.36
CA PHE A 121 16.72 -6.38 -7.00
C PHE A 121 17.45 -5.05 -6.77
N GLU A 122 18.78 -5.03 -6.59
CA GLU A 122 19.56 -3.81 -6.30
C GLU A 122 20.59 -3.43 -7.36
N ARG A 123 21.02 -4.36 -8.24
CA ARG A 123 22.08 -4.05 -9.22
C ARG A 123 21.64 -3.00 -10.23
N GLU A 124 20.35 -2.85 -10.44
CA GLU A 124 19.78 -1.65 -11.02
C GLU A 124 19.25 -0.76 -9.88
N LYS A 125 19.87 0.40 -9.63
CA LYS A 125 19.35 1.50 -8.78
C LYS A 125 17.98 2.06 -9.26
N LYS A 126 17.14 1.26 -9.91
CA LYS A 126 15.99 1.67 -10.74
C LYS A 126 14.71 0.86 -10.56
N MET A 127 14.60 -0.08 -9.63
CA MET A 127 13.41 -0.95 -9.58
C MET A 127 12.27 -0.55 -8.63
N ASP A 128 12.45 0.44 -7.77
CA ASP A 128 11.31 0.94 -7.00
C ASP A 128 10.54 1.97 -7.81
N PHE A 129 9.61 1.48 -8.62
CA PHE A 129 8.78 2.34 -9.47
C PHE A 129 7.66 3.04 -8.66
N TYR A 130 7.26 2.46 -7.52
CA TYR A 130 6.20 2.91 -6.63
C TYR A 130 6.68 3.03 -5.18
N PRO A 131 6.04 3.87 -4.36
CA PRO A 131 6.20 3.89 -2.91
C PRO A 131 5.36 2.75 -2.30
N TYR A 132 5.86 2.09 -1.25
CA TYR A 132 5.24 0.89 -0.66
C TYR A 132 4.90 1.08 0.82
N GLU A 133 4.95 2.30 1.33
CA GLU A 133 4.65 2.64 2.72
C GLU A 133 3.23 2.19 3.08
N THR A 134 3.12 1.44 4.16
CA THR A 134 1.87 0.85 4.64
C THR A 134 1.27 1.61 5.82
N MET A 135 1.73 2.84 6.04
CA MET A 135 1.23 3.76 7.06
C MET A 135 0.78 5.05 6.42
N PHE A 136 -0.33 5.63 6.89
CA PHE A 136 -0.71 6.97 6.46
C PHE A 136 0.36 7.97 6.87
N LYS A 137 0.81 8.79 5.92
CA LYS A 137 1.72 9.92 6.21
C LYS A 137 1.10 10.90 7.19
N GLY A 138 -0.21 11.11 7.12
CA GLY A 138 -0.91 11.96 8.06
C GLY A 138 -2.43 11.95 7.89
N GLU A 139 -3.07 12.79 8.69
CA GLU A 139 -4.50 13.03 8.67
C GLU A 139 -4.82 14.53 8.68
N VAL A 140 -5.97 14.89 8.11
CA VAL A 140 -6.51 16.25 8.18
C VAL A 140 -8.01 16.20 8.49
N LEU A 141 -8.52 17.22 9.18
CA LEU A 141 -9.94 17.39 9.41
C LEU A 141 -10.55 18.31 8.36
N ILE A 142 -11.53 17.81 7.61
CA ILE A 142 -12.30 18.60 6.64
C ILE A 142 -13.76 18.56 7.03
N ASP A 143 -14.28 19.71 7.46
CA ASP A 143 -15.70 19.87 7.82
C ASP A 143 -16.15 18.82 8.86
N GLY A 144 -15.30 18.65 9.88
CA GLY A 144 -15.47 17.72 10.99
C GLY A 144 -15.23 16.24 10.67
N CYS A 145 -14.84 15.89 9.45
CA CYS A 145 -14.55 14.52 9.05
C CYS A 145 -13.04 14.28 8.94
N ARG A 146 -12.59 13.11 9.40
CA ARG A 146 -11.19 12.67 9.28
C ARG A 146 -10.87 12.26 7.85
N CYS A 147 -9.77 12.75 7.32
CA CYS A 147 -9.25 12.43 6.00
C CYS A 147 -7.80 11.97 6.14
N HIS A 148 -7.55 10.70 5.86
CA HIS A 148 -6.21 10.11 5.87
C HIS A 148 -5.57 10.19 4.49
N TYR A 149 -4.26 10.43 4.43
CA TYR A 149 -3.53 10.45 3.17
C TYR A 149 -2.22 9.66 3.26
N LEU A 150 -1.89 8.97 2.17
CA LEU A 150 -0.75 8.06 2.12
C LEU A 150 0.58 8.79 1.93
N HIS A 151 0.63 9.77 1.03
CA HIS A 151 1.87 10.52 0.75
C HIS A 151 1.65 12.03 0.63
N ASP A 152 2.71 12.80 0.87
CA ASP A 152 2.79 14.18 0.40
C ASP A 152 3.01 14.17 -1.12
N TYR A 153 2.15 14.88 -1.85
CA TYR A 153 2.15 14.92 -3.30
C TYR A 153 2.54 16.32 -3.80
N TYR A 154 3.65 16.39 -4.52
CA TYR A 154 4.09 17.61 -5.19
C TYR A 154 3.67 17.54 -6.67
N PRO A 155 2.88 18.51 -7.18
CA PRO A 155 2.45 18.51 -8.58
C PRO A 155 3.63 18.45 -9.56
N THR A 156 3.42 17.87 -10.75
CA THR A 156 4.44 17.65 -11.79
C THR A 156 5.15 18.93 -12.28
N LYS A 157 4.57 20.11 -12.02
CA LYS A 157 5.18 21.40 -12.35
C LYS A 157 6.35 21.77 -11.43
N ILE A 158 6.52 21.06 -10.31
CA ILE A 158 7.60 21.24 -9.37
C ILE A 158 8.70 20.25 -9.73
N GLU A 159 9.94 20.73 -9.88
CA GLU A 159 11.10 19.89 -10.12
C GLU A 159 11.34 19.00 -8.89
N LYS A 160 11.39 17.69 -9.12
CA LYS A 160 11.57 16.69 -8.07
C LYS A 160 13.00 16.20 -8.11
N THR A 161 13.79 16.64 -7.14
CA THR A 161 15.13 16.11 -6.91
C THR A 161 15.07 14.79 -6.14
N ASP A 162 14.10 14.66 -5.23
CA ASP A 162 13.88 13.46 -4.42
C ASP A 162 13.31 12.27 -5.24
N THR A 163 13.94 11.11 -5.06
CA THR A 163 13.56 9.83 -5.68
C THR A 163 12.21 9.35 -5.15
N HIS A 164 11.94 9.48 -3.85
CA HIS A 164 10.65 9.06 -3.28
C HIS A 164 9.49 9.86 -3.90
N GLN A 165 9.64 11.18 -4.05
CA GLN A 165 8.62 12.00 -4.74
C GLN A 165 8.37 11.61 -6.20
N LYS A 166 9.39 11.11 -6.92
CA LYS A 166 9.19 10.54 -8.28
C LYS A 166 8.34 9.28 -8.22
N ARG A 167 8.58 8.39 -7.24
CA ARG A 167 7.78 7.17 -7.03
C ARG A 167 6.32 7.49 -6.71
N VAL A 168 6.06 8.41 -5.77
CA VAL A 168 4.69 8.87 -5.42
C VAL A 168 3.97 9.41 -6.66
N SER A 169 4.67 10.19 -7.47
CA SER A 169 4.12 10.73 -8.71
C SER A 169 3.78 9.65 -9.72
N ASN A 170 4.65 8.64 -9.87
CA ASN A 170 4.41 7.49 -10.73
C ASN A 170 3.21 6.68 -10.24
N LEU A 171 3.08 6.42 -8.94
CA LEU A 171 1.92 5.72 -8.36
C LEU A 171 0.61 6.43 -8.70
N ILE A 172 0.52 7.73 -8.39
CA ILE A 172 -0.68 8.53 -8.65
C ILE A 172 -0.98 8.60 -10.15
N PHE A 173 0.04 8.76 -10.99
CA PHE A 173 -0.12 8.81 -12.44
C PHE A 173 -0.64 7.47 -12.98
N ARG A 174 -0.02 6.36 -12.61
CA ARG A 174 -0.43 5.01 -13.04
C ARG A 174 -1.80 4.62 -12.52
N PHE A 175 -2.11 4.98 -11.28
CA PHE A 175 -3.46 4.83 -10.75
C PHE A 175 -4.49 5.58 -11.59
N LYS A 176 -4.15 6.81 -12.04
CA LYS A 176 -5.02 7.64 -12.90
C LYS A 176 -5.22 7.06 -14.31
N GLU A 177 -4.22 6.38 -14.85
CA GLU A 177 -4.26 5.69 -16.15
C GLU A 177 -5.04 4.36 -16.09
N GLY A 178 -5.12 3.74 -14.91
CA GLY A 178 -5.78 2.45 -14.68
C GLY A 178 -4.86 1.24 -14.91
N GLY A 179 -5.40 0.03 -14.78
CA GLY A 179 -4.68 -1.24 -14.96
C GLY A 179 -4.27 -1.92 -13.64
N HIS A 180 -3.18 -2.68 -13.66
CA HIS A 180 -2.72 -3.52 -12.53
C HIS A 180 -2.35 -2.74 -11.25
N CYS A 181 -2.15 -1.42 -11.36
CA CYS A 181 -1.85 -0.55 -10.23
C CYS A 181 -3.00 -0.47 -9.21
N GLY A 182 -4.26 -0.67 -9.64
CA GLY A 182 -5.42 -0.62 -8.74
C GLY A 182 -5.40 -1.69 -7.65
N GLU A 183 -4.89 -2.90 -7.96
CA GLU A 183 -4.76 -3.97 -6.97
C GLU A 183 -3.67 -3.62 -5.94
N LEU A 184 -2.49 -3.19 -6.39
CA LEU A 184 -1.40 -2.74 -5.52
C LEU A 184 -1.88 -1.64 -4.55
N VAL A 185 -2.55 -0.63 -5.08
CA VAL A 185 -3.12 0.48 -4.29
C VAL A 185 -4.14 -0.04 -3.27
N ALA A 186 -5.02 -0.96 -3.66
CA ALA A 186 -5.94 -1.58 -2.72
C ALA A 186 -5.19 -2.28 -1.58
N ARG A 187 -4.04 -2.92 -1.87
CA ARG A 187 -3.28 -3.66 -0.85
C ARG A 187 -2.72 -2.71 0.18
N ILE A 188 -2.03 -1.67 -0.31
CA ILE A 188 -1.42 -0.65 0.53
C ILE A 188 -2.49 0.02 1.40
N LEU A 189 -3.61 0.44 0.80
CA LEU A 189 -4.70 1.05 1.55
C LEU A 189 -5.34 0.11 2.58
N ALA A 190 -5.50 -1.16 2.26
CA ALA A 190 -6.04 -2.14 3.20
C ALA A 190 -5.14 -2.29 4.43
N LEU A 191 -3.82 -2.31 4.23
CA LEU A 191 -2.83 -2.34 5.32
C LEU A 191 -2.87 -1.04 6.13
N CYS A 192 -2.84 0.13 5.48
CA CYS A 192 -2.93 1.42 6.16
C CYS A 192 -4.18 1.55 7.02
N LEU A 193 -5.34 1.11 6.50
CA LEU A 193 -6.60 1.17 7.24
C LEU A 193 -6.59 0.21 8.43
N LYS A 194 -6.09 -1.02 8.27
CA LYS A 194 -5.94 -1.98 9.37
C LYS A 194 -5.02 -1.43 10.47
N HIS A 195 -3.88 -0.82 10.10
CA HIS A 195 -2.97 -0.20 11.06
C HIS A 195 -3.56 1.01 11.75
N ALA A 196 -4.42 1.78 11.07
CA ALA A 196 -5.18 2.87 11.68
C ALA A 196 -6.33 2.38 12.59
N GLY A 197 -6.47 1.07 12.81
CA GLY A 197 -7.49 0.47 13.67
C GLY A 197 -8.86 0.36 13.01
N PHE A 198 -8.96 0.51 11.68
CA PHE A 198 -10.22 0.38 10.95
C PHE A 198 -10.69 -1.08 10.98
N ASN A 199 -11.89 -1.32 11.52
CA ASN A 199 -12.48 -2.65 11.62
C ASN A 199 -13.78 -2.76 10.80
N GLY A 200 -13.62 -2.86 9.49
CA GLY A 200 -14.72 -2.79 8.52
C GLY A 200 -15.82 -3.87 8.67
N THR A 201 -15.53 -5.00 9.30
CA THR A 201 -16.49 -6.12 9.43
C THR A 201 -17.53 -5.94 10.54
N LYS A 202 -17.24 -5.11 11.56
CA LYS A 202 -18.15 -4.86 12.69
C LYS A 202 -19.07 -3.68 12.47
N GLU A 203 -18.68 -2.79 11.58
CA GLU A 203 -19.35 -1.54 11.29
C GLU A 203 -19.97 -1.68 9.90
N ASP A 204 -21.28 -1.47 9.77
CA ASP A 204 -21.95 -1.58 8.47
C ASP A 204 -21.42 -0.52 7.48
N THR A 205 -20.35 -0.86 6.76
CA THR A 205 -19.46 0.10 6.10
C THR A 205 -19.46 -0.09 4.60
N VAL A 206 -19.36 1.01 3.87
CA VAL A 206 -19.31 1.05 2.40
C VAL A 206 -18.13 1.89 1.92
N LEU A 207 -17.40 1.37 0.92
CA LEU A 207 -16.37 2.10 0.21
C LEU A 207 -16.97 2.77 -1.03
N ILE A 208 -16.92 4.10 -1.10
CA ILE A 208 -17.45 4.85 -2.24
C ILE A 208 -16.33 5.72 -2.83
N PRO A 209 -15.95 5.55 -4.10
CA PRO A 209 -14.98 6.44 -4.74
C PRO A 209 -15.58 7.83 -4.93
N ILE A 210 -14.78 8.88 -4.72
CA ILE A 210 -15.11 10.25 -5.13
C ILE A 210 -15.14 10.27 -6.66
N PRO A 211 -16.28 10.62 -7.30
CA PRO A 211 -16.41 10.54 -8.74
C PRO A 211 -15.36 11.40 -9.46
N ALA A 212 -14.68 10.78 -10.42
CA ALA A 212 -13.79 11.47 -11.33
C ALA A 212 -14.57 12.49 -12.21
N SER A 213 -13.85 13.32 -12.95
CA SER A 213 -14.47 14.34 -13.80
C SER A 213 -15.32 13.79 -14.96
N THR A 214 -15.07 12.54 -15.38
CA THR A 214 -15.77 11.86 -16.49
C THR A 214 -15.98 10.39 -16.15
N ARG A 215 -16.98 9.76 -16.78
CA ARG A 215 -17.28 8.32 -16.63
C ARG A 215 -16.09 7.44 -17.05
N GLU A 216 -15.41 7.82 -18.13
CA GLU A 216 -14.25 7.10 -18.63
C GLU A 216 -13.13 7.04 -17.59
N ARG A 217 -12.78 8.18 -16.97
CA ARG A 217 -11.76 8.25 -15.91
C ARG A 217 -12.19 7.45 -14.68
N GLN A 218 -13.47 7.53 -14.31
CA GLN A 218 -14.01 6.73 -13.20
C GLN A 218 -13.81 5.23 -13.45
N ARG A 219 -14.18 4.75 -14.64
CA ARG A 219 -14.05 3.33 -15.04
C ARG A 219 -12.61 2.85 -15.16
N LYS A 220 -11.66 3.74 -15.48
CA LYS A 220 -10.24 3.37 -15.52
C LYS A 220 -9.63 3.24 -14.12
N ARG A 221 -9.99 4.13 -13.20
CA ARG A 221 -9.29 4.30 -11.91
C ARG A 221 -9.79 3.38 -10.80
N PHE A 222 -11.10 3.35 -10.61
CA PHE A 222 -11.68 2.88 -9.36
C PHE A 222 -12.21 1.44 -9.31
N PRO A 223 -12.63 0.77 -10.41
CA PRO A 223 -13.25 -0.56 -10.28
C PRO A 223 -12.35 -1.59 -9.60
N VAL A 224 -11.07 -1.66 -9.99
CA VAL A 224 -10.11 -2.65 -9.47
C VAL A 224 -9.83 -2.39 -7.99
N VAL A 225 -9.54 -1.14 -7.62
CA VAL A 225 -9.25 -0.80 -6.22
C VAL A 225 -10.49 -0.97 -5.33
N CYS A 226 -11.68 -0.58 -5.80
CA CYS A 226 -12.91 -0.72 -5.02
C CYS A 226 -13.24 -2.19 -4.76
N TYR A 227 -13.10 -3.05 -5.78
CA TYR A 227 -13.31 -4.49 -5.63
C TYR A 227 -12.37 -5.09 -4.59
N TYR A 228 -11.05 -4.98 -4.80
CA TYR A 228 -10.08 -5.63 -3.92
C TYR A 228 -10.05 -5.04 -2.50
N LEU A 229 -10.16 -3.72 -2.37
CA LEU A 229 -10.15 -3.07 -1.06
C LEU A 229 -11.39 -3.45 -0.24
N SER A 230 -12.57 -3.54 -0.90
CA SER A 230 -13.80 -3.94 -0.23
C SER A 230 -13.73 -5.39 0.24
N GLU A 231 -13.26 -6.30 -0.62
CA GLU A 231 -13.08 -7.72 -0.31
C GLU A 231 -12.11 -7.92 0.88
N TRP A 232 -10.96 -7.24 0.91
CA TRP A 232 -9.97 -7.46 1.98
C TRP A 232 -10.27 -6.77 3.30
N LEU A 233 -11.08 -5.73 3.28
CA LEU A 233 -11.59 -5.09 4.49
C LEU A 233 -12.89 -5.73 4.98
N GLY A 234 -13.52 -6.58 4.16
CA GLY A 234 -14.84 -7.17 4.43
C GLY A 234 -15.94 -6.11 4.51
N ILE A 235 -15.90 -5.09 3.64
CA ILE A 235 -16.87 -4.00 3.58
C ILE A 235 -17.66 -4.02 2.25
N THR A 236 -18.73 -3.26 2.17
CA THR A 236 -19.55 -3.19 0.95
C THR A 236 -18.84 -2.40 -0.16
N ASP A 237 -18.75 -2.97 -1.36
CA ASP A 237 -18.34 -2.24 -2.56
C ASP A 237 -19.45 -1.26 -3.01
N GLY A 238 -19.17 0.02 -2.85
CA GLY A 238 -20.03 1.14 -3.22
C GLY A 238 -19.63 1.82 -4.53
N PHE A 239 -18.84 1.19 -5.42
CA PHE A 239 -18.49 1.77 -6.73
C PHE A 239 -19.73 2.22 -7.53
N LYS A 240 -20.86 1.51 -7.39
CA LYS A 240 -22.15 1.83 -8.02
C LYS A 240 -23.04 2.77 -7.20
N ALA A 241 -22.58 3.27 -6.06
CA ALA A 241 -23.37 4.13 -5.19
C ALA A 241 -23.61 5.52 -5.80
N ILE A 242 -22.71 5.99 -6.66
CA ILE A 242 -22.79 7.29 -7.34
C ILE A 242 -22.68 7.09 -8.86
N TRP A 243 -23.62 7.68 -9.60
CA TRP A 243 -23.69 7.65 -11.06
C TRP A 243 -23.48 9.07 -11.61
N ILE A 244 -22.54 9.31 -12.54
CA ILE A 244 -22.34 10.59 -13.25
C ILE A 244 -23.33 10.85 -14.42
N GLU A 245 -24.44 11.55 -14.22
CA GLU A 245 -25.58 11.61 -15.17
C GLU A 245 -25.26 12.04 -16.63
N GLU A 246 -24.28 12.89 -16.85
CA GLU A 246 -23.78 13.32 -18.17
C GLU A 246 -22.24 13.45 -18.19
N ASP A 247 -21.56 13.09 -19.28
CA ASP A 247 -20.11 13.32 -19.39
C ASP A 247 -19.81 14.81 -19.62
N ARG A 248 -18.88 15.39 -18.83
CA ARG A 248 -18.53 16.83 -18.83
C ARG A 248 -18.10 17.43 -20.17
N GLU A 249 -17.88 16.63 -21.22
CA GLU A 249 -17.52 17.17 -22.54
C GLU A 249 -18.66 17.98 -23.17
N GLN A 250 -19.92 17.78 -22.75
CA GLN A 250 -21.06 18.62 -23.18
C GLN A 250 -21.25 19.91 -22.36
N LEU A 251 -20.46 20.12 -21.29
CA LEU A 251 -20.53 21.33 -20.43
C LEU A 251 -19.47 22.39 -20.76
N LYS A 252 -18.63 22.18 -21.78
CA LYS A 252 -17.68 23.21 -22.26
C LYS A 252 -18.45 24.35 -22.92
N GLY A 253 -18.82 25.35 -22.12
CA GLY A 253 -19.47 26.58 -22.62
C GLY A 253 -20.28 27.34 -21.56
N LYS A 254 -20.58 26.74 -20.40
CA LYS A 254 -21.20 27.42 -19.26
C LYS A 254 -20.24 27.34 -18.08
N GLY A 255 -20.15 28.43 -17.31
CA GLY A 255 -18.99 28.79 -16.49
C GLY A 255 -18.53 27.76 -15.45
N LYS A 256 -17.46 28.13 -14.73
CA LYS A 256 -16.84 27.40 -13.60
C LYS A 256 -17.86 27.06 -12.48
N ASP A 257 -18.80 26.16 -12.73
CA ASP A 257 -19.70 25.66 -11.69
C ASP A 257 -18.91 24.66 -10.85
N LYS A 258 -18.55 25.11 -9.64
CA LYS A 258 -17.76 24.37 -8.64
C LYS A 258 -18.57 23.28 -7.92
N ASP A 259 -19.84 23.10 -8.28
CA ASP A 259 -20.75 22.15 -7.65
C ASP A 259 -20.68 20.80 -8.38
N ILE A 260 -19.93 19.86 -7.79
CA ILE A 260 -19.78 18.53 -8.37
C ILE A 260 -21.06 17.69 -8.25
N LEU A 261 -22.02 18.07 -7.39
CA LEU A 261 -23.19 17.26 -7.06
C LEU A 261 -24.27 17.30 -8.14
N ARG A 262 -24.34 18.38 -8.95
CA ARG A 262 -25.41 18.57 -9.95
C ARG A 262 -25.48 17.48 -11.00
N ASN A 263 -24.36 16.83 -11.25
CA ASN A 263 -24.22 15.81 -12.27
C ASN A 263 -24.12 14.40 -11.66
N LEU A 264 -24.51 14.24 -10.39
CA LEU A 264 -24.37 12.98 -9.66
C LEU A 264 -25.73 12.49 -9.17
N GLN A 265 -26.09 11.27 -9.56
CA GLN A 265 -27.17 10.53 -8.96
C GLN A 265 -26.66 9.62 -7.85
N PHE A 266 -27.39 9.57 -6.75
CA PHE A 266 -27.01 8.83 -5.55
C PHE A 266 -27.99 7.70 -5.28
N THR A 267 -27.46 6.49 -5.18
CA THR A 267 -28.26 5.32 -4.85
C THR A 267 -28.33 5.17 -3.32
N ARG A 268 -29.37 5.75 -2.71
CA ARG A 268 -29.53 5.88 -1.25
C ARG A 268 -29.37 4.57 -0.47
N ARG A 269 -29.70 3.41 -1.07
CA ARG A 269 -29.58 2.08 -0.42
C ARG A 269 -28.15 1.75 0.01
N TYR A 270 -27.15 2.27 -0.69
CA TYR A 270 -25.74 2.06 -0.35
C TYR A 270 -25.26 2.98 0.78
N ILE A 271 -26.01 4.03 1.12
CA ILE A 271 -25.53 5.13 1.99
C ILE A 271 -26.28 5.17 3.31
N ARG A 272 -27.60 4.98 3.28
CA ARG A 272 -28.47 5.11 4.46
C ARG A 272 -28.11 4.06 5.51
N GLY A 273 -27.80 4.52 6.72
CA GLY A 273 -27.45 3.67 7.86
C GLY A 273 -26.04 3.09 7.80
N LYS A 274 -25.20 3.53 6.85
CA LYS A 274 -23.84 3.02 6.68
C LYS A 274 -22.78 3.99 7.20
N ASN A 275 -21.64 3.46 7.61
CA ASN A 275 -20.39 4.23 7.69
C ASN A 275 -19.79 4.32 6.28
N VAL A 276 -19.41 5.52 5.84
CA VAL A 276 -18.95 5.75 4.46
C VAL A 276 -17.46 6.07 4.44
N VAL A 277 -16.70 5.30 3.67
CA VAL A 277 -15.30 5.59 3.34
C VAL A 277 -15.27 6.18 1.94
N LEU A 278 -14.91 7.46 1.83
CA LEU A 278 -14.72 8.14 0.55
C LEU A 278 -13.27 7.99 0.08
N LEU A 279 -13.06 7.41 -1.10
CA LEU A 279 -11.73 7.19 -1.68
C LEU A 279 -11.46 8.11 -2.88
N ASP A 280 -10.32 8.79 -2.92
CA ASP A 280 -9.89 9.56 -4.09
C ASP A 280 -8.37 9.45 -4.30
N ASP A 281 -7.89 9.85 -5.48
CA ASP A 281 -6.47 9.85 -5.79
C ASP A 281 -5.70 10.91 -4.99
N VAL A 282 -6.06 12.19 -5.14
CA VAL A 282 -5.30 13.30 -4.56
C VAL A 282 -6.21 14.31 -3.88
N LEU A 283 -5.96 14.53 -2.59
CA LEU A 283 -6.52 15.64 -1.83
C LEU A 283 -5.82 16.95 -2.22
N THR A 284 -6.54 17.82 -2.94
CA THR A 284 -6.06 19.16 -3.32
C THR A 284 -6.59 20.23 -2.36
N THR A 285 -7.78 20.78 -2.63
CA THR A 285 -8.46 21.75 -1.75
C THR A 285 -9.44 21.09 -0.79
N GLY A 286 -9.79 19.82 -1.03
CA GLY A 286 -10.81 19.10 -0.26
C GLY A 286 -12.25 19.47 -0.59
N GLU A 287 -12.49 20.32 -1.59
CA GLU A 287 -13.84 20.81 -1.90
C GLU A 287 -14.79 19.69 -2.39
N SER A 288 -14.31 18.80 -3.27
CA SER A 288 -15.08 17.63 -3.72
C SER A 288 -15.49 16.74 -2.55
N PHE A 289 -14.55 16.46 -1.64
CA PHE A 289 -14.82 15.69 -0.43
C PHE A 289 -15.84 16.40 0.46
N ARG A 290 -15.70 17.71 0.68
CA ARG A 290 -16.62 18.51 1.52
C ARG A 290 -18.05 18.45 0.99
N GLN A 291 -18.26 18.61 -0.31
CA GLN A 291 -19.60 18.54 -0.91
C GLN A 291 -20.19 17.13 -0.81
N LEU A 292 -19.40 16.10 -1.10
CA LEU A 292 -19.86 14.71 -1.04
C LEU A 292 -20.16 14.27 0.38
N GLN A 293 -19.31 14.55 1.36
CA GLN A 293 -19.53 14.10 2.74
C GLN A 293 -20.82 14.71 3.33
N ARG A 294 -21.10 15.99 3.04
CA ARG A 294 -22.37 16.64 3.40
C ARG A 294 -23.55 15.92 2.77
N LYS A 295 -23.45 15.56 1.48
CA LYS A 295 -24.50 14.81 0.77
C LYS A 295 -24.69 13.40 1.34
N MET A 296 -23.62 12.70 1.70
CA MET A 296 -23.70 11.37 2.34
C MET A 296 -24.45 11.43 3.66
N LYS A 297 -24.11 12.40 4.53
CA LYS A 297 -24.81 12.63 5.80
C LYS A 297 -26.29 12.97 5.59
N GLN A 298 -26.62 13.83 4.62
CA GLN A 298 -28.02 14.14 4.26
C GLN A 298 -28.80 12.91 3.79
N LEU A 299 -28.14 11.96 3.10
CA LEU A 299 -28.76 10.72 2.64
C LEU A 299 -28.93 9.67 3.75
N GLY A 300 -28.33 9.91 4.92
CA GLY A 300 -28.47 9.11 6.14
C GLY A 300 -27.25 8.29 6.50
N ALA A 301 -26.04 8.64 6.05
CA ALA A 301 -24.80 8.01 6.52
C ALA A 301 -24.58 8.27 8.02
N LEU A 302 -24.11 7.26 8.75
CA LEU A 302 -23.78 7.35 10.18
C LEU A 302 -22.48 8.12 10.42
N SER A 303 -21.48 7.86 9.59
CA SER A 303 -20.19 8.55 9.60
C SER A 303 -19.62 8.66 8.19
N VAL A 304 -18.68 9.58 8.00
CA VAL A 304 -17.94 9.73 6.74
C VAL A 304 -16.48 9.98 7.06
N ILE A 305 -15.59 9.20 6.45
CA ILE A 305 -14.14 9.44 6.46
C ILE A 305 -13.61 9.54 5.02
N GLY A 306 -12.46 10.18 4.85
CA GLY A 306 -11.76 10.28 3.56
C GLY A 306 -10.45 9.49 3.56
N VAL A 307 -10.13 8.88 2.43
CA VAL A 307 -8.88 8.16 2.18
C VAL A 307 -8.31 8.63 0.85
N PHE A 308 -7.05 9.07 0.85
CA PHE A 308 -6.39 9.66 -0.32
C PHE A 308 -5.00 9.06 -0.55
N LEU A 309 -4.60 8.85 -1.81
CA LEU A 309 -3.23 8.38 -2.12
C LEU A 309 -2.20 9.49 -1.93
N GLY A 310 -2.58 10.73 -2.18
CA GLY A 310 -1.71 11.89 -1.99
C GLY A 310 -2.44 13.09 -1.42
N LYS A 311 -1.76 13.89 -0.61
CA LYS A 311 -2.20 15.25 -0.27
C LYS A 311 -1.29 16.25 -0.94
N THR A 312 -1.87 17.21 -1.66
CA THR A 312 -1.08 18.24 -2.32
C THR A 312 -0.38 19.11 -1.28
N VAL A 313 0.94 19.23 -1.41
CA VAL A 313 1.76 20.18 -0.66
C VAL A 313 2.18 21.29 -1.62
N LYS A 314 2.12 22.54 -1.15
CA LYS A 314 2.48 23.74 -1.92
C LYS A 314 3.84 24.23 -1.48
#